data_AF-A0A2U9BD24-F1
#
_entry.id   AF-A0A2U9BD24-F1
#
_cell.length_a   1.000
_cell.length_b   1.000
_cell.length_c   1.000
_cell.angle_alpha   90.00
_cell.angle_beta   90.00
_cell.angle_gamma   90.00
#
_symmetry.space_group_name_H-M   'P 1'
#
loop_
_entity.id
_entity.type
_entity.pdbx_description
1 polymer ?
#
loop_
_entity_poly.entity_id
_entity_poly.type
_entity_poly.pdbx_seq_one_letter_code
_entity_poly.pdbx_strand_id
1 'polypeptide(L)'
;MGLEKLVELEFECPCNPTWNGVFSSAFFIIPAVMAFTLMLIIQGCRCDTWCRKTVSLSSFVPAIVWLILLFLDGQYFACAMTDWEGRFVIVDKAAPQKWCEPISEGDVTPQELMLRSQQLFVFSQVIGIVLLIFICVGLVVYVIRESCQQEVDMQDADVAELTVLRMSSLRTRTS
;
A
#
# COMPACT_ATOMS: atom_id res chain seq x y z
N MET A 1 -26.45 2.51 -6.68
CA MET A 1 -26.91 1.11 -6.67
C MET A 1 -25.98 0.14 -7.41
N GLY A 2 -25.51 0.41 -8.64
CA GLY A 2 -24.57 -0.50 -9.33
C GLY A 2 -23.15 -0.57 -8.72
N LEU A 3 -22.60 0.57 -8.30
CA LEU A 3 -21.27 0.64 -7.66
C LEU A 3 -21.27 0.03 -6.25
N GLU A 4 -22.37 0.19 -5.50
CA GLU A 4 -22.57 -0.42 -4.19
C GLU A 4 -22.48 -1.96 -4.29
N LYS A 5 -23.07 -2.57 -5.33
CA LYS A 5 -23.03 -4.03 -5.55
C LYS A 5 -21.67 -4.57 -6.00
N LEU A 6 -20.84 -3.73 -6.62
CA LEU A 6 -19.45 -4.05 -6.97
C LEU A 6 -18.50 -3.89 -5.78
N VAL A 7 -18.79 -2.95 -4.87
CA VAL A 7 -18.08 -2.79 -3.59
C VAL A 7 -18.52 -3.85 -2.57
N GLU A 8 -19.76 -4.32 -2.64
CA GLU A 8 -20.32 -5.43 -1.85
C GLU A 8 -19.96 -6.82 -2.40
N LEU A 9 -18.99 -6.95 -3.32
CA LEU A 9 -18.47 -8.28 -3.65
C LEU A 9 -17.72 -8.80 -2.41
N GLU A 10 -18.46 -9.46 -1.53
CA GLU A 10 -17.93 -10.04 -0.31
C GLU A 10 -16.94 -11.14 -0.72
N PHE A 11 -15.69 -10.99 -0.30
CA PHE A 11 -14.67 -11.96 -0.62
C PHE A 11 -15.01 -13.31 0.04
N GLU A 12 -15.20 -14.32 -0.80
CA GLU A 12 -15.39 -15.71 -0.39
C GLU A 12 -14.21 -16.53 -0.92
N CYS A 13 -13.51 -17.22 -0.01
CA CYS A 13 -12.39 -18.07 -0.41
C CYS A 13 -12.93 -19.32 -1.10
N PRO A 14 -12.41 -19.72 -2.28
CA PRO A 14 -12.88 -20.91 -2.98
C PRO A 14 -12.54 -22.22 -2.26
N CYS A 15 -11.71 -22.18 -1.21
CA CYS A 15 -11.31 -23.30 -0.38
C CYS A 15 -10.85 -24.53 -1.20
N ASN A 16 -10.12 -24.27 -2.29
CA ASN A 16 -9.42 -25.26 -3.09
C ASN A 16 -7.94 -24.86 -3.23
N PRO A 17 -6.97 -25.67 -2.77
CA PRO A 17 -5.56 -25.29 -2.70
C PRO A 17 -4.95 -24.95 -4.06
N THR A 18 -5.49 -25.48 -5.15
CA THR A 18 -5.05 -25.17 -6.52
C THR A 18 -5.37 -23.73 -6.92
N TRP A 19 -6.48 -23.18 -6.41
CA TRP A 19 -7.04 -21.90 -6.83
C TRP A 19 -6.99 -20.81 -5.75
N ASN A 20 -6.93 -21.17 -4.47
CA ASN A 20 -6.93 -20.24 -3.34
C ASN A 20 -5.86 -19.16 -3.48
N GLY A 21 -4.62 -19.57 -3.77
CA GLY A 21 -3.49 -18.66 -3.94
C GLY A 21 -3.67 -17.71 -5.11
N VAL A 22 -4.00 -18.26 -6.29
CA VAL A 22 -4.17 -17.46 -7.52
C VAL A 22 -5.34 -16.48 -7.38
N PHE A 23 -6.50 -16.97 -6.94
CA PHE A 23 -7.70 -16.18 -6.78
C PHE A 23 -7.51 -15.06 -5.76
N SER A 24 -6.99 -15.39 -4.57
CA SER A 24 -6.74 -14.39 -3.53
C SER A 24 -5.69 -13.37 -3.96
N SER A 25 -4.60 -13.80 -4.61
CA SER A 25 -3.56 -12.88 -5.09
C SER A 25 -4.06 -11.87 -6.12
N ALA A 26 -5.08 -12.21 -6.91
CA ALA A 26 -5.67 -11.29 -7.88
C ALA A 26 -6.29 -10.06 -7.18
N PHE A 27 -6.87 -10.21 -5.99
CA PHE A 27 -7.40 -9.10 -5.19
C PHE A 27 -6.29 -8.20 -4.60
N PHE A 28 -5.08 -8.72 -4.41
CA PHE A 28 -3.92 -7.89 -4.06
C PHE A 28 -3.44 -7.06 -5.26
N ILE A 29 -3.33 -7.68 -6.43
CA ILE A 29 -2.65 -7.06 -7.58
C ILE A 29 -3.57 -6.15 -8.39
N ILE A 30 -4.77 -6.60 -8.75
CA ILE A 30 -5.64 -5.88 -9.68
C ILE A 30 -6.02 -4.49 -9.16
N PRO A 31 -6.56 -4.33 -7.94
CA PRO A 31 -6.95 -3.00 -7.45
C PRO A 31 -5.75 -2.08 -7.22
N ALA A 32 -4.60 -2.63 -6.79
CA ALA A 32 -3.36 -1.86 -6.65
C ALA A 32 -2.88 -1.29 -7.99
N VAL A 33 -2.84 -2.12 -9.04
CA VAL A 33 -2.44 -1.69 -10.40
C VAL A 33 -3.45 -0.72 -10.99
N MET A 34 -4.74 -0.95 -10.79
CA MET A 34 -5.80 -0.05 -11.24
C MET A 34 -5.69 1.32 -10.56
N ALA A 35 -5.54 1.38 -9.24
CA ALA A 35 -5.42 2.62 -8.49
C ALA A 35 -4.15 3.40 -8.86
N PHE A 36 -3.02 2.68 -9.04
CA PHE A 36 -1.77 3.27 -9.53
C PHE A 36 -1.94 3.88 -10.93
N THR A 37 -2.53 3.13 -11.86
CA THR A 37 -2.74 3.59 -13.24
C THR A 37 -3.68 4.80 -13.29
N LEU A 38 -4.76 4.78 -12.51
CA LEU A 38 -5.68 5.92 -12.39
C LEU A 38 -4.97 7.17 -11.86
N MET A 39 -4.10 7.03 -10.85
CA MET A 39 -3.31 8.16 -10.36
C MET A 39 -2.37 8.72 -11.42
N LEU A 40 -1.71 7.87 -12.21
CA LEU A 40 -0.85 8.32 -13.31
C LEU A 40 -1.64 9.09 -14.38
N ILE A 41 -2.86 8.64 -14.69
CA ILE A 41 -3.75 9.32 -15.64
C ILE A 41 -4.19 10.68 -15.09
N ILE A 42 -4.64 10.73 -13.83
CA ILE A 42 -5.13 11.96 -13.17
C ILE A 42 -4.02 12.99 -13.03
N GLN A 43 -2.82 12.56 -12.65
CA GLN A 43 -1.68 13.45 -12.50
C GLN A 43 -1.26 14.09 -13.81
N GLY A 44 -1.67 13.51 -14.96
CA GLY A 44 -1.47 14.05 -16.30
C GLY A 44 0.00 14.27 -16.59
N CYS A 45 0.65 13.39 -17.35
CA CYS A 45 2.00 13.66 -17.85
C CYS A 45 2.01 14.91 -18.77
N ARG A 46 2.02 16.11 -18.19
CA ARG A 46 2.27 17.38 -18.87
C ARG A 46 3.78 17.55 -18.94
N CYS A 47 4.37 16.96 -19.96
CA CYS A 47 5.77 17.19 -20.32
C CYS A 47 5.95 18.60 -20.90
N ASP A 48 5.92 19.63 -20.06
CA ASP A 48 6.51 20.93 -20.40
C ASP A 48 7.80 21.10 -19.59
N THR A 49 8.92 20.84 -20.26
CA THR A 49 10.32 21.25 -20.02
C THR A 49 10.97 21.19 -18.63
N TRP A 50 10.32 20.67 -17.57
CA TRP A 50 11.02 20.36 -16.30
C TRP A 50 10.45 19.13 -15.59
N CYS A 51 9.90 18.18 -16.35
CA CYS A 51 9.32 16.95 -15.82
C CYS A 51 10.32 15.79 -15.89
N ARG A 52 11.53 15.96 -15.34
CA ARG A 52 12.56 14.91 -15.34
C ARG A 52 13.09 14.66 -13.93
N LYS A 53 12.23 14.18 -13.02
CA LYS A 53 12.62 13.27 -11.91
C LYS A 53 11.51 12.75 -11.01
N THR A 54 10.32 13.32 -11.03
CA THR A 54 9.22 12.93 -10.12
C THR A 54 8.04 12.38 -10.91
N VAL A 55 8.14 11.12 -11.36
CA VAL A 55 6.93 10.26 -11.30
C VAL A 55 6.55 10.30 -9.83
N SER A 56 5.52 11.09 -9.51
CA SER A 56 5.29 11.57 -8.15
C SER A 56 5.14 10.37 -7.22
N LEU A 57 5.94 10.30 -6.15
CA LEU A 57 5.79 9.27 -5.10
C LEU A 57 4.33 9.13 -4.65
N SER A 58 3.55 10.21 -4.77
CA SER A 58 2.10 10.24 -4.55
C SER A 58 1.30 9.25 -5.40
N SER A 59 1.75 8.88 -6.61
CA SER A 59 1.06 7.91 -7.48
C SER A 59 1.05 6.50 -6.88
N PHE A 60 2.07 6.15 -6.08
CA PHE A 60 2.15 4.84 -5.42
C PHE A 60 1.34 4.78 -4.13
N VAL A 61 0.95 5.93 -3.56
CA VAL A 61 0.25 5.98 -2.27
C VAL A 61 -1.03 5.13 -2.28
N PRO A 62 -1.93 5.21 -3.28
CA PRO A 62 -3.13 4.38 -3.27
C PRO A 62 -2.84 2.87 -3.36
N ALA A 63 -1.85 2.47 -4.16
CA ALA A 63 -1.47 1.08 -4.28
C ALA A 63 -0.85 0.53 -2.99
N ILE A 64 0.01 1.31 -2.34
CA ILE A 64 0.63 0.94 -1.07
C ILE A 64 -0.41 0.84 0.04
N VAL A 65 -1.29 1.85 0.16
CA VAL A 65 -2.38 1.86 1.14
C VAL A 65 -3.29 0.64 0.94
N TRP A 66 -3.65 0.32 -0.31
CA TRP A 66 -4.44 -0.86 -0.63
C TRP A 66 -3.80 -2.15 -0.10
N LEU A 67 -2.52 -2.37 -0.38
CA LEU A 67 -1.80 -3.55 0.09
C LEU A 67 -1.77 -3.64 1.62
N ILE A 68 -1.51 -2.53 2.31
CA ILE A 68 -1.51 -2.48 3.78
C ILE A 68 -2.89 -2.86 4.32
N LEU A 69 -3.97 -2.30 3.76
CA LEU A 69 -5.34 -2.61 4.20
C LEU A 69 -5.65 -4.11 4.04
N LEU A 70 -5.25 -4.73 2.93
CA LEU A 70 -5.43 -6.17 2.74
C LEU A 70 -4.61 -7.02 3.71
N PHE A 71 -3.38 -6.61 4.04
CA PHE A 71 -2.59 -7.31 5.05
C PHE A 71 -3.18 -7.17 6.45
N LEU A 72 -3.71 -6.00 6.80
CA LEU A 72 -4.38 -5.76 8.08
C LEU A 72 -5.71 -6.51 8.18
N ASP A 73 -6.43 -6.66 7.08
CA ASP A 73 -7.66 -7.46 7.02
C ASP A 73 -7.34 -8.97 7.13
N GLY A 74 -6.28 -9.43 6.47
CA GLY A 74 -5.70 -10.76 6.66
C GLY A 74 -6.48 -11.91 6.02
N GLN A 75 -7.76 -11.74 5.68
CA GLN A 75 -8.60 -12.80 5.07
C GLN A 75 -8.06 -13.30 3.73
N TYR A 76 -7.52 -12.39 2.92
CA TYR A 76 -6.92 -12.70 1.63
C TYR A 76 -5.62 -13.47 1.83
N PHE A 77 -4.76 -13.03 2.75
CA PHE A 77 -3.50 -13.69 3.05
C PHE A 77 -3.73 -15.10 3.63
N ALA A 78 -4.66 -15.24 4.57
CA ALA A 78 -5.02 -16.51 5.17
C ALA A 78 -5.58 -17.48 4.11
N CYS A 79 -6.46 -17.02 3.22
CA CYS A 79 -6.96 -17.82 2.09
C CYS A 79 -5.81 -18.24 1.16
N ALA A 80 -4.91 -17.31 0.79
CA ALA A 80 -3.79 -17.61 -0.11
C ALA A 80 -2.82 -18.66 0.45
N MET A 81 -2.64 -18.70 1.77
CA MET A 81 -1.79 -19.66 2.49
C MET A 81 -2.51 -20.95 2.89
N THR A 82 -3.82 -21.05 2.65
CA THR A 82 -4.61 -22.24 2.99
C THR A 82 -4.37 -23.34 1.96
N ASP A 83 -3.79 -24.45 2.42
CA ASP A 83 -3.37 -25.62 1.64
C ASP A 83 -4.37 -26.80 1.67
N TRP A 84 -5.49 -26.67 2.37
CA TRP A 84 -6.54 -27.70 2.46
C TRP A 84 -7.79 -27.36 1.64
N GLU A 85 -8.48 -28.41 1.21
CA GLU A 85 -9.83 -28.30 0.67
C GLU A 85 -10.84 -28.15 1.81
N GLY A 86 -11.84 -27.30 1.60
CA GLY A 86 -12.82 -27.02 2.62
C GLY A 86 -14.08 -26.35 2.10
N ARG A 87 -14.98 -26.07 3.02
CA ARG A 87 -16.17 -25.26 2.80
C ARG A 87 -15.95 -23.90 3.45
N PHE A 88 -16.25 -22.84 2.72
CA PHE A 88 -16.22 -21.50 3.28
C PHE A 88 -17.31 -21.35 4.35
N VAL A 89 -16.92 -20.95 5.55
CA VAL A 89 -17.84 -20.74 6.69
C VAL A 89 -17.51 -19.47 7.45
N ILE A 90 -18.56 -18.88 8.02
CA ILE A 90 -18.50 -17.70 8.89
C ILE A 90 -18.91 -18.15 10.28
N VAL A 91 -18.01 -17.99 11.25
CA VAL A 91 -18.25 -18.39 12.65
C VAL A 91 -18.47 -17.14 13.49
N ASP A 92 -19.68 -16.98 14.02
CA ASP A 92 -20.05 -15.86 14.91
C ASP A 92 -19.58 -16.13 16.35
N LYS A 93 -18.31 -15.84 16.66
CA LYS A 93 -17.76 -15.94 18.01
C LYS A 93 -17.08 -14.63 18.40
N ALA A 94 -17.85 -13.67 18.91
CA ALA A 94 -17.43 -12.33 19.36
C ALA A 94 -16.75 -11.42 18.30
N ALA A 95 -16.04 -12.00 17.33
CA ALA A 95 -15.64 -11.43 16.04
C ALA A 95 -15.99 -12.47 14.94
N PRO A 96 -16.72 -12.10 13.88
CA PRO A 96 -17.06 -13.03 12.81
C PRO A 96 -15.77 -13.52 12.13
N GLN A 97 -15.48 -14.81 12.26
CA GLN A 97 -14.28 -15.42 11.70
C GLN A 97 -14.62 -16.15 10.39
N LYS A 98 -14.09 -15.65 9.27
CA LYS A 98 -14.21 -16.25 7.94
C LYS A 98 -13.07 -17.24 7.72
N TRP A 99 -13.36 -18.50 7.39
CA TRP A 99 -12.32 -19.49 7.14
C TRP A 99 -12.83 -20.67 6.29
N CYS A 100 -11.90 -21.50 5.82
CA CYS A 100 -12.20 -22.75 5.12
C CYS A 100 -12.26 -23.91 6.11
N GLU A 101 -13.47 -24.36 6.43
CA GLU A 101 -13.70 -25.55 7.27
C GLU A 101 -13.39 -26.82 6.48
N PRO A 102 -12.49 -27.70 6.95
CA PRO A 102 -12.17 -28.93 6.24
C PRO A 102 -13.37 -29.89 6.18
N ILE A 103 -13.57 -30.57 5.05
CA ILE A 103 -14.70 -31.50 4.83
C ILE A 103 -14.45 -32.89 5.45
N SER A 104 -13.25 -33.15 5.99
CA SER A 104 -12.74 -34.39 6.60
C SER A 104 -12.30 -35.50 5.64
N GLU A 105 -10.99 -35.79 5.65
CA GLU A 105 -10.33 -37.12 5.79
C GLU A 105 -8.81 -36.87 5.81
N GLY A 106 -8.29 -36.27 6.88
CA GLY A 106 -6.85 -36.01 7.03
C GLY A 106 -6.38 -36.27 8.46
N ASP A 107 -5.08 -36.51 8.65
CA ASP A 107 -4.46 -36.81 9.96
C ASP A 107 -4.58 -35.67 11.00
N VAL A 108 -4.98 -34.48 10.55
CA VAL A 108 -4.98 -33.23 11.33
C VAL A 108 -6.38 -32.86 11.80
N THR A 109 -6.50 -32.43 13.05
CA THR A 109 -7.80 -32.11 13.64
C THR A 109 -8.33 -30.76 13.13
N PRO A 110 -9.65 -30.57 12.96
CA PRO A 110 -10.22 -29.29 12.56
C PRO A 110 -9.84 -28.12 13.49
N GLN A 111 -9.61 -28.41 14.77
CA GLN A 111 -9.19 -27.43 15.77
C GLN A 111 -7.78 -26.91 15.51
N GLU A 112 -6.84 -27.78 15.11
CA GLU A 112 -5.48 -27.38 14.74
C GLU A 112 -5.47 -26.52 13.46
N LEU A 113 -6.32 -26.86 12.48
CA LEU A 113 -6.46 -26.05 11.26
C LEU A 113 -7.05 -24.67 11.55
N MET A 114 -8.03 -24.59 12.45
CA MET A 114 -8.58 -23.32 12.90
C MET A 114 -7.51 -22.46 13.58
N LEU A 115 -6.68 -23.05 14.45
CA LEU A 115 -5.57 -22.35 15.09
C LEU A 115 -4.53 -21.87 14.07
N ARG A 116 -4.17 -22.71 13.08
CA ARG A 116 -3.26 -22.35 11.99
C ARG A 116 -3.81 -21.18 11.17
N SER A 117 -5.10 -21.21 10.84
CA SER A 117 -5.78 -20.10 10.17
C SER A 117 -5.68 -18.81 10.99
N GLN A 118 -6.00 -18.84 12.29
CA GLN A 118 -5.83 -17.68 13.18
C GLN A 118 -4.39 -17.16 13.23
N GLN A 119 -3.40 -18.05 13.28
CA GLN A 119 -2.00 -17.66 13.23
C GLN A 119 -1.65 -16.96 11.91
N LEU A 120 -2.15 -17.43 10.78
CA LEU A 120 -1.96 -16.77 9.48
C LEU A 120 -2.59 -15.38 9.43
N PHE A 121 -3.78 -15.19 10.02
CA PHE A 121 -4.42 -13.88 10.16
C PHE A 121 -3.54 -12.91 10.98
N VAL A 122 -3.10 -13.34 12.17
CA VAL A 122 -2.25 -12.51 13.03
C VAL A 122 -0.91 -12.22 12.35
N PHE A 123 -0.32 -13.21 11.69
CA PHE A 123 0.92 -13.04 10.94
C PHE A 123 0.78 -12.01 9.82
N SER A 124 -0.33 -12.05 9.07
CA SER A 124 -0.65 -11.04 8.06
C SER A 124 -0.76 -9.64 8.66
N GLN A 125 -1.45 -9.50 9.80
CA GLN A 125 -1.59 -8.21 10.49
C GLN A 125 -0.23 -7.68 10.97
N VAL A 126 0.62 -8.55 11.52
CA VAL A 126 1.98 -8.17 11.93
C VAL A 126 2.77 -7.67 10.73
N ILE A 127 2.70 -8.34 9.58
CA ILE A 127 3.33 -7.86 8.33
C ILE A 127 2.79 -6.47 7.96
N GLY A 128 1.47 -6.29 7.95
CA GLY A 128 0.82 -5.02 7.64
C GLY A 128 1.25 -3.88 8.56
N ILE A 129 1.30 -4.12 9.88
CA ILE A 129 1.75 -3.16 10.89
C ILE A 129 3.23 -2.80 10.69
N VAL A 130 4.09 -3.81 10.49
CA VAL A 130 5.53 -3.59 10.25
C VAL A 130 5.75 -2.75 8.99
N LEU A 131 5.08 -3.08 7.88
CA LEU A 131 5.14 -2.30 6.64
C LEU A 131 4.67 -0.85 6.87
N LEU A 132 3.56 -0.66 7.60
CA LEU A 132 3.04 0.66 7.93
C LEU A 132 4.05 1.48 8.75
N ILE A 133 4.67 0.89 9.77
CA ILE A 133 5.71 1.56 10.57
C ILE A 133 6.87 2.01 9.69
N PHE A 134 7.40 1.13 8.84
CA PHE A 134 8.51 1.47 7.94
C PHE A 134 8.14 2.60 6.98
N ILE A 135 6.94 2.59 6.42
CA ILE A 135 6.46 3.63 5.51
C ILE A 135 6.27 4.95 6.26
N CYS A 136 5.66 4.93 7.46
CA CYS A 136 5.50 6.13 8.27
C CYS A 136 6.85 6.76 8.65
N VAL A 137 7.81 5.96 9.12
CA VAL A 137 9.16 6.44 9.44
C VAL A 137 9.86 6.97 8.18
N GLY A 138 9.77 6.25 7.06
CA GLY A 138 10.33 6.69 5.78
C GLY A 138 9.75 8.02 5.30
N LEU A 139 8.44 8.21 5.40
CA LEU A 139 7.76 9.47 5.05
C LEU A 139 8.18 10.61 5.99
N VAL A 140 8.27 10.36 7.29
CA VAL A 140 8.75 11.38 8.25
C VAL A 140 10.18 11.80 7.92
N VAL A 141 11.08 10.84 7.68
CA VAL A 141 12.47 11.14 7.28
C VAL A 141 12.50 11.89 5.95
N TYR A 142 11.71 11.48 4.97
CA TYR A 142 11.60 12.15 3.67
C TYR A 142 11.16 13.61 3.83
N VAL A 143 10.09 13.87 4.57
CA VAL A 143 9.57 15.22 4.82
C VAL A 143 10.61 16.07 5.56
N ILE A 144 11.30 15.53 6.56
CA ILE A 144 12.38 16.24 7.26
C ILE A 144 13.51 16.60 6.29
N ARG A 145 13.96 15.65 5.47
CA ARG A 145 15.03 15.87 4.49
C ARG A 145 14.66 16.92 3.46
N GLU A 146 13.45 16.83 2.90
CA GLU A 146 12.94 17.79 1.93
C GLU A 146 12.79 19.19 2.56
N SER A 147 12.27 19.27 3.79
CA SER A 147 12.13 20.53 4.51
C SER A 147 13.50 21.18 4.80
N CYS A 148 14.48 20.41 5.30
CA CYS A 148 15.84 20.91 5.53
C CYS A 148 16.52 21.34 4.22
N GLN A 149 16.29 20.61 3.12
CA GLN A 149 16.88 20.95 1.82
C GLN A 149 16.26 22.24 1.26
N GLN A 150 14.95 22.43 1.44
CA GLN A 150 14.25 23.64 1.01
C GLN A 150 14.73 24.90 1.76
N GLU A 151 15.06 24.78 3.06
CA GLU A 151 15.65 25.89 3.84
C GLU A 151 17.03 26.30 3.31
N VAL A 152 17.89 25.33 2.96
CA VAL A 152 19.24 25.60 2.41
C VAL A 152 19.16 26.23 1.02
N ASP A 153 18.34 25.69 0.12
CA ASP A 153 18.18 26.22 -1.25
C ASP A 153 17.67 27.68 -1.24
N MET A 154 16.76 28.02 -0.31
CA MET A 154 16.27 29.40 -0.15
C MET A 154 17.38 30.34 0.34
N GLN A 155 18.21 29.88 1.28
CA GLN A 155 19.31 30.68 1.81
C GLN A 155 20.41 30.95 0.77
N ASP A 156 20.74 29.96 -0.08
CA ASP A 156 21.69 30.14 -1.18
C ASP A 156 21.17 31.09 -2.26
N ALA A 157 19.85 31.06 -2.54
CA ALA A 157 19.22 31.97 -3.50
C ALA A 157 19.27 33.44 -3.03
N ASP A 158 18.95 33.70 -1.75
CA ASP A 158 19.00 35.05 -1.17
C ASP A 158 20.43 35.62 -1.18
N VAL A 159 21.44 34.78 -0.88
CA VAL A 159 22.85 35.20 -0.92
C VAL A 159 23.31 35.49 -2.35
N ALA A 160 22.86 34.69 -3.34
CA ALA A 160 23.16 34.92 -4.74
C ALA A 160 22.55 36.25 -5.25
N GLU A 161 21.28 36.51 -4.96
CA GLU A 161 20.60 37.78 -5.29
C GLU A 161 21.32 38.99 -4.67
N LEU A 162 21.67 38.91 -3.38
CA LEU A 162 22.39 40.00 -2.70
C LEU A 162 23.78 40.26 -3.30
N THR A 163 24.47 39.20 -3.75
CA THR A 163 25.79 39.30 -4.38
C THR A 163 25.71 39.95 -5.76
N VAL A 164 24.70 39.60 -6.55
CA VAL A 164 24.43 40.23 -7.86
C VAL A 164 24.11 41.72 -7.71
N LEU A 165 23.27 42.08 -6.73
CA LEU A 165 22.96 43.49 -6.42
C LEU A 165 24.18 44.30 -5.98
N ARG A 166 25.11 43.71 -5.22
CA ARG A 166 26.38 44.38 -4.87
C ARG A 166 27.27 44.59 -6.09
N MET A 167 27.41 43.59 -6.97
CA MET A 167 28.24 43.71 -8.18
C MET A 167 27.69 44.76 -9.15
N SER A 168 26.37 44.85 -9.31
CA SER A 168 25.75 45.86 -10.16
C SER A 168 25.97 47.27 -9.60
N SER A 169 25.78 47.48 -8.29
CA SER A 169 26.03 48.76 -7.62
C SER A 169 27.50 49.23 -7.74
N LEU A 170 28.45 48.30 -7.61
CA LEU A 170 29.89 48.60 -7.78
C LEU A 170 30.22 48.99 -9.22
N ARG A 171 29.61 48.34 -10.22
CA ARG A 171 29.81 48.66 -11.64
C ARG A 171 29.24 50.04 -12.01
N THR A 172 28.16 50.49 -11.38
CA THR A 172 27.60 51.83 -11.60
C THR A 172 28.43 52.95 -10.97
N ARG A 173 29.24 52.66 -9.94
CA ARG A 173 30.11 53.64 -9.28
C ARG A 173 31.46 53.87 -9.97
N THR A 174 31.88 52.96 -10.85
CA THR A 174 33.19 53.00 -11.54
C THR A 174 33.11 53.49 -12.98
N SER A 175 31.92 53.89 -13.45
CA SER A 175 31.68 54.57 -14.74
C SER A 175 31.36 56.04 -14.52
#